data_AF-A0A6G0VXY7-F1
#
_entry.id   AF-A0A6G0VXY7-F1
#
_cell.length_a   1.000
_cell.length_b   1.000
_cell.length_c   1.000
_cell.angle_alpha   90.00
_cell.angle_beta   90.00
_cell.angle_gamma   90.00
#
_symmetry.space_group_name_H-M   'P 1'
#
loop_
_entity.id
_entity.type
_entity.pdbx_description
1 polymer ?
#
loop_
_entity_poly.entity_id
_entity_poly.type
_entity_poly.pdbx_seq_one_letter_code
_entity_poly.pdbx_strand_id
1 'polypeptide(L)'
;IFIITYNIQKHVLLPDKLEIYKCWVIITSAKISEKWILKLINGIMEYDKKVTSTLTLNVFPIKKKNWKLIFICVFAYHVGKSVLTLIFIPNMRVIELKIVPVYFIAFLSNAFDVTLLISTYFYLENLEYRFHTLNGFWSQLQDRLTTTPIVETSWTHDEITMRVDVIRRLHAELCELLKIFSTGFGQMLVAFFLFIYISIVFSFFYSIELGIIIVKIDVTGIMMQIIIHLMTIRYVFFIMSIIIAASRVKDTKNKMISHLRLIRISSLSVNNKLQFHY
;
A
#
# COMPACT_ATOMS: atom_id res chain seq x y z
N ILE A 1 -36.80 -17.36 -20.98
CA ILE A 1 -36.09 -16.12 -21.39
C ILE A 1 -36.56 -14.93 -20.55
N PHE A 2 -37.85 -14.56 -20.53
CA PHE A 2 -38.34 -13.40 -19.75
C PHE A 2 -38.08 -13.47 -18.23
N ILE A 3 -38.19 -14.64 -17.60
CA ILE A 3 -37.86 -14.85 -16.17
C ILE A 3 -36.34 -14.76 -15.92
N ILE A 4 -35.53 -15.16 -16.91
CA ILE A 4 -34.05 -15.09 -16.85
C ILE A 4 -33.61 -13.63 -17.01
N THR A 5 -34.20 -12.89 -17.94
CA THR A 5 -33.94 -11.45 -18.10
C THR A 5 -34.40 -10.66 -16.87
N TYR A 6 -35.54 -11.02 -16.27
CA TYR A 6 -36.08 -10.34 -15.08
C TYR A 6 -35.23 -10.59 -13.82
N ASN A 7 -34.74 -11.82 -13.60
CA ASN A 7 -33.81 -12.09 -12.49
C ASN A 7 -32.45 -11.41 -12.73
N ILE A 8 -31.89 -11.48 -13.95
CA ILE A 8 -30.64 -10.78 -14.29
C ILE A 8 -30.78 -9.27 -14.06
N GLN A 9 -31.90 -8.65 -14.43
CA GLN A 9 -32.10 -7.21 -14.27
C GLN A 9 -32.18 -6.78 -12.79
N LYS A 10 -32.76 -7.62 -11.92
CA LYS A 10 -32.78 -7.39 -10.46
C LYS A 10 -31.41 -7.62 -9.83
N HIS A 11 -30.62 -8.56 -10.36
CA HIS A 11 -29.25 -8.83 -9.95
C HIS A 11 -28.23 -7.82 -10.48
N VAL A 12 -28.45 -7.17 -11.64
CA VAL A 12 -27.60 -6.08 -12.16
C VAL A 12 -27.72 -4.82 -11.29
N LEU A 13 -28.89 -4.58 -10.70
CA LEU A 13 -29.14 -3.45 -9.80
C LEU A 13 -28.40 -3.49 -8.46
N LEU A 14 -27.92 -4.66 -8.01
CA LEU A 14 -27.27 -4.80 -6.70
C LEU A 14 -25.77 -4.44 -6.73
N PRO A 15 -24.95 -4.94 -7.68
CA PRO A 15 -23.57 -4.49 -7.89
C PRO A 15 -23.49 -2.98 -8.14
N ASP A 16 -24.39 -2.43 -8.96
CA ASP A 16 -24.39 -1.01 -9.28
C ASP A 16 -24.63 -0.15 -8.04
N LYS A 17 -25.56 -0.57 -7.16
CA LYS A 17 -25.79 0.08 -5.87
C LYS A 17 -24.56 -0.04 -4.97
N LEU A 18 -23.90 -1.20 -4.94
CA LEU A 18 -22.69 -1.41 -4.14
C LEU A 18 -21.55 -0.47 -4.58
N GLU A 19 -21.34 -0.27 -5.87
CA GLU A 19 -20.33 0.64 -6.41
C GLU A 19 -20.63 2.11 -6.04
N ILE A 20 -21.91 2.51 -6.01
CA ILE A 20 -22.32 3.83 -5.52
C ILE A 20 -21.99 3.99 -4.04
N TYR A 21 -22.37 3.01 -3.20
CA TYR A 21 -22.06 3.03 -1.77
C TYR A 21 -20.55 3.08 -1.53
N LYS A 22 -19.79 2.29 -2.29
CA LYS A 22 -18.33 2.30 -2.24
C LYS A 22 -17.76 3.68 -2.56
N CYS A 23 -18.21 4.33 -3.64
CA CYS A 23 -17.80 5.69 -3.97
C CYS A 23 -18.07 6.66 -2.81
N TRP A 24 -19.25 6.64 -2.22
CA TRP A 24 -19.60 7.52 -1.10
C TRP A 24 -18.75 7.29 0.15
N VAL A 25 -18.51 6.02 0.51
CA VAL A 25 -17.66 5.67 1.65
C VAL A 25 -16.21 6.11 1.40
N ILE A 26 -15.69 5.90 0.19
CA ILE A 26 -14.34 6.34 -0.18
C ILE A 26 -14.23 7.87 -0.12
N ILE A 27 -15.19 8.60 -0.70
CA ILE A 27 -15.21 10.08 -0.67
C ILE A 27 -15.24 10.59 0.77
N THR A 28 -16.10 10.02 1.62
CA THR A 28 -16.21 10.41 3.02
C THR A 28 -14.92 10.12 3.78
N SER A 29 -14.35 8.94 3.57
CA SER A 29 -13.08 8.53 4.19
C SER A 29 -11.92 9.43 3.73
N ALA A 30 -11.88 9.78 2.44
CA ALA A 30 -10.87 10.68 1.88
C ALA A 30 -10.96 12.08 2.49
N LYS A 31 -12.18 12.61 2.67
CA LYS A 31 -12.39 13.92 3.33
C LYS A 31 -11.92 13.92 4.78
N ILE A 32 -12.16 12.84 5.52
CA ILE A 32 -11.64 12.69 6.90
C ILE A 32 -10.10 12.59 6.89
N SER A 33 -9.56 11.94 5.86
CA SER A 33 -8.12 11.66 5.73
C SER A 33 -7.30 12.83 5.20
N GLU A 34 -7.93 13.83 4.58
CA GLU A 34 -7.26 14.97 3.94
C GLU A 34 -6.26 15.67 4.87
N LYS A 35 -6.72 16.02 6.09
CA LYS A 35 -5.87 16.65 7.11
C LYS A 35 -4.65 15.79 7.47
N TRP A 36 -4.82 14.47 7.50
CA TRP A 36 -3.73 13.54 7.82
C TRP A 36 -2.75 13.37 6.67
N ILE A 37 -3.23 13.37 5.43
CA ILE A 37 -2.38 13.31 4.22
C ILE A 37 -1.51 14.57 4.14
N LEU A 38 -2.08 15.76 4.38
CA LEU A 38 -1.32 17.01 4.41
C LEU A 38 -0.26 16.99 5.52
N LYS A 39 -0.62 16.52 6.72
CA LYS A 39 0.35 16.33 7.81
C LYS A 39 1.45 15.34 7.44
N LEU A 40 1.13 14.26 6.74
CA LEU A 40 2.10 13.27 6.28
C LEU A 40 3.10 13.89 5.31
N ILE A 41 2.62 14.61 4.29
CA ILE A 41 3.46 15.27 3.28
C ILE A 41 4.41 16.27 3.96
N ASN A 42 3.87 17.15 4.80
CA ASN A 42 4.67 18.15 5.51
C ASN A 42 5.68 17.49 6.45
N GLY A 43 5.27 16.46 7.18
CA GLY A 43 6.15 15.73 8.07
C GLY A 43 7.28 15.00 7.34
N ILE A 44 7.02 14.44 6.15
CA ILE A 44 8.06 13.86 5.29
C ILE A 44 9.05 14.93 4.83
N MET A 45 8.56 16.09 4.38
CA MET A 45 9.43 17.20 3.95
C MET A 45 10.31 17.70 5.10
N GLU A 46 9.74 17.86 6.29
CA GLU A 46 10.48 18.29 7.48
C GLU A 46 11.53 17.24 7.89
N TYR A 47 11.16 15.96 7.87
CA TYR A 47 12.08 14.86 8.15
C TYR A 47 13.26 14.85 7.17
N ASP A 48 13.00 14.96 5.86
CA ASP A 48 14.05 14.95 4.84
C ASP A 48 15.00 16.15 4.99
N LYS A 49 14.46 17.32 5.34
CA LYS A 49 15.26 18.52 5.66
C LYS A 49 16.16 18.27 6.88
N LYS A 50 15.62 17.68 7.95
CA LYS A 50 16.39 17.34 9.17
C LYS A 50 17.51 16.37 8.85
N VAL A 51 17.21 15.27 8.16
CA VAL A 51 18.21 14.26 7.76
C VAL A 51 19.34 14.91 6.97
N THR A 52 19.02 15.74 5.97
CA THR A 52 20.02 16.42 5.13
C THR A 52 20.90 17.37 5.95
N SER A 53 20.34 18.06 6.94
CA SER A 53 21.07 19.02 7.78
C SER A 53 21.93 18.39 8.88
N THR A 54 21.53 17.23 9.42
CA THR A 54 22.18 16.62 10.61
C THR A 54 23.13 15.49 10.25
N LEU A 55 22.82 14.73 9.20
CA LEU A 55 23.67 13.66 8.71
C LEU A 55 24.26 14.17 7.40
N THR A 56 25.44 14.78 7.45
CA THR A 56 26.20 15.19 6.25
C THR A 56 26.36 13.98 5.33
N LEU A 57 25.55 13.90 4.28
CA LEU A 57 25.41 12.72 3.46
C LEU A 57 25.83 13.00 2.02
N ASN A 58 26.77 12.18 1.53
CA ASN A 58 26.67 11.62 0.19
C ASN A 58 25.35 10.84 0.12
N VAL A 59 24.27 11.57 -0.16
CA VAL A 59 22.90 11.06 -0.26
C VAL A 59 22.95 9.79 -1.09
N PHE A 60 22.70 8.63 -0.46
CA PHE A 60 22.51 7.40 -1.20
C PHE A 60 21.46 7.71 -2.28
N PRO A 61 21.80 7.61 -3.57
CA PRO A 61 20.88 8.01 -4.61
C PRO A 61 19.62 7.18 -4.42
N ILE A 62 18.50 7.87 -4.20
CA ILE A 62 17.17 7.27 -4.24
C ILE A 62 17.17 6.48 -5.55
N LYS A 63 17.21 5.15 -5.47
CA LYS A 63 17.08 4.30 -6.65
C LYS A 63 15.71 4.67 -7.22
N LYS A 64 15.71 5.50 -8.27
CA LYS A 64 14.49 5.94 -8.95
C LYS A 64 13.89 4.69 -9.55
N LYS A 65 13.01 4.04 -8.81
CA LYS A 65 12.15 3.01 -9.35
C LYS A 65 11.36 3.66 -10.46
N ASN A 66 11.20 2.95 -11.58
CA ASN A 66 10.45 3.44 -12.73
C ASN A 66 8.96 3.45 -12.39
N TRP A 67 8.53 4.36 -11.50
CA TRP A 67 7.13 4.63 -11.20
C TRP A 67 6.37 4.89 -12.50
N LYS A 68 7.00 5.56 -13.47
CA LYS A 68 6.48 5.73 -14.83
C LYS A 68 6.05 4.39 -15.46
N LEU A 69 6.88 3.35 -15.38
CA LEU A 69 6.56 2.03 -15.92
C LEU A 69 5.39 1.40 -15.16
N ILE A 70 5.38 1.47 -13.83
CA ILE A 70 4.28 0.96 -13.01
C ILE A 70 2.96 1.66 -13.38
N PHE A 71 2.97 3.00 -13.48
CA PHE A 71 1.82 3.79 -13.91
C PHE A 71 1.35 3.41 -15.31
N ILE A 72 2.27 3.25 -16.27
CA ILE A 72 1.94 2.84 -17.64
C ILE A 72 1.31 1.44 -17.65
N CYS A 73 1.89 0.47 -16.93
CA CYS A 73 1.35 -0.89 -16.87
C CYS A 73 -0.05 -0.93 -16.24
N VAL A 74 -0.27 -0.22 -15.12
CA VAL A 74 -1.58 -0.15 -14.46
C VAL A 74 -2.59 0.56 -15.36
N PHE A 75 -2.20 1.66 -15.99
CA PHE A 75 -3.06 2.39 -16.93
C PHE A 75 -3.45 1.52 -18.12
N ALA A 76 -2.48 0.86 -18.77
CA ALA A 76 -2.72 -0.04 -19.89
C ALA A 76 -3.64 -1.20 -19.51
N TYR A 77 -3.45 -1.79 -18.32
CA TYR A 77 -4.34 -2.83 -17.79
C TYR A 77 -5.79 -2.33 -17.65
N HIS A 78 -5.99 -1.12 -17.12
CA HIS A 78 -7.32 -0.55 -16.94
C HIS A 78 -8.01 -0.18 -18.26
N VAL A 79 -7.27 0.37 -19.22
CA VAL A 79 -7.77 0.63 -20.57
C VAL A 79 -8.15 -0.68 -21.25
N GLY A 80 -7.26 -1.69 -21.23
CA GLY A 80 -7.51 -3.01 -21.81
C GLY A 80 -8.74 -3.69 -21.20
N LYS A 81 -8.89 -3.63 -19.87
CA LYS A 81 -10.08 -4.11 -19.17
C LYS A 81 -11.36 -3.42 -19.67
N SER A 82 -11.32 -2.09 -19.82
CA SER A 82 -12.48 -1.31 -20.27
C SER A 82 -12.87 -1.66 -21.70
N VAL A 83 -11.89 -1.82 -22.59
CA VAL A 83 -12.09 -2.25 -23.98
C VAL A 83 -12.65 -3.67 -24.05
N LEU A 84 -12.09 -4.62 -23.29
CA LEU A 84 -12.62 -5.99 -23.22
C LEU A 84 -14.09 -5.99 -22.76
N THR A 85 -14.41 -5.19 -21.74
CA THR A 85 -15.79 -5.08 -21.23
C THR A 85 -16.74 -4.54 -22.30
N LEU A 86 -16.30 -3.55 -23.10
CA LEU A 86 -17.08 -3.02 -24.23
C LEU A 86 -17.28 -4.04 -25.36
N ILE A 87 -16.28 -4.88 -25.65
CA ILE A 87 -16.35 -5.88 -26.73
C ILE A 87 -17.25 -7.07 -26.34
N PHE A 88 -17.13 -7.58 -25.12
CA PHE A 88 -17.81 -8.81 -24.69
C PHE A 88 -19.26 -8.62 -24.23
N ILE A 89 -19.71 -7.39 -23.96
CA ILE A 89 -21.11 -7.11 -23.62
C ILE A 89 -21.91 -6.91 -24.92
N PRO A 90 -22.71 -7.92 -25.38
CA PRO A 90 -23.21 -7.96 -26.77
C PRO A 90 -24.31 -6.93 -27.08
N ASN A 91 -24.88 -6.27 -26.06
CA ASN A 91 -26.09 -5.45 -26.18
C ASN A 91 -25.85 -3.94 -26.39
N MET A 92 -24.62 -3.50 -26.62
CA MET A 92 -24.28 -2.06 -26.69
C MET A 92 -24.71 -1.35 -27.99
N ARG A 93 -25.31 -2.05 -28.96
CA ARG A 93 -25.78 -1.41 -30.21
C ARG A 93 -26.99 -0.50 -30.00
N VAL A 94 -27.68 -0.62 -28.86
CA VAL A 94 -28.74 0.29 -28.43
C VAL A 94 -28.28 0.92 -27.11
N ILE A 95 -27.48 2.00 -27.21
CA ILE A 95 -27.11 2.79 -26.03
C ILE A 95 -28.37 3.51 -25.58
N GLU A 96 -29.17 2.87 -24.74
CA GLU A 96 -30.14 3.62 -23.96
C GLU A 96 -29.36 4.59 -23.05
N LEU A 97 -29.74 5.86 -23.07
CA LEU A 97 -29.11 6.95 -22.29
C LEU A 97 -28.98 6.62 -20.78
N LYS A 98 -29.81 5.68 -20.30
CA LYS A 98 -29.83 5.15 -18.92
C LYS A 98 -28.59 4.32 -18.55
N ILE A 99 -27.88 3.77 -19.53
CA ILE A 99 -26.75 2.85 -19.31
C ILE A 99 -25.43 3.63 -19.07
N VAL A 100 -25.29 4.82 -19.66
CA VAL A 100 -24.12 5.70 -19.53
C VAL A 100 -23.74 6.00 -18.08
N PRO A 101 -24.66 6.42 -17.18
CA PRO A 101 -24.30 6.73 -15.80
C PRO A 101 -23.80 5.51 -15.01
N VAL A 102 -24.31 4.30 -15.30
CA VAL A 102 -23.85 3.06 -14.65
C VAL A 102 -22.38 2.79 -14.98
N TYR A 103 -22.01 2.89 -16.26
CA TYR A 103 -20.62 2.73 -16.68
C TYR A 103 -19.70 3.82 -16.14
N PHE A 104 -20.19 5.07 -16.07
CA PHE A 104 -19.42 6.17 -15.48
C PHE A 104 -19.10 5.91 -14.00
N ILE A 105 -20.07 5.44 -13.23
CA ILE A 105 -19.88 5.08 -11.82
C ILE A 105 -18.89 3.92 -11.67
N ALA A 106 -19.03 2.87 -12.48
CA ALA A 106 -18.11 1.72 -12.46
C ALA A 106 -16.67 2.12 -12.85
N PHE A 107 -16.52 3.04 -13.82
CA PHE A 107 -15.23 3.62 -14.18
C PHE A 107 -14.63 4.41 -13.01
N LEU A 108 -15.43 5.28 -12.40
CA LEU A 108 -15.01 6.10 -11.27
C LEU A 108 -14.57 5.25 -10.08
N SER A 109 -15.32 4.20 -9.71
CA SER A 109 -14.89 3.32 -8.62
C SER A 109 -13.59 2.59 -8.93
N ASN A 110 -13.38 2.14 -10.17
CA ASN A 110 -12.11 1.53 -10.54
C ASN A 110 -10.95 2.51 -10.47
N ALA A 111 -11.17 3.78 -10.84
CA ALA A 111 -10.16 4.83 -10.71
C ALA A 111 -9.79 5.07 -9.24
N PHE A 112 -10.77 5.09 -8.34
CA PHE A 112 -10.51 5.21 -6.90
C PHE A 112 -9.67 4.05 -6.35
N ASP A 113 -10.01 2.80 -6.72
CA ASP A 113 -9.24 1.62 -6.29
C ASP A 113 -7.77 1.73 -6.69
N VAL A 114 -7.51 2.14 -7.94
CA VAL A 114 -6.16 2.32 -8.48
C VAL A 114 -5.43 3.45 -7.77
N THR A 115 -6.07 4.61 -7.64
CA THR A 115 -5.47 5.77 -6.99
C THR A 115 -5.11 5.45 -5.55
N LEU A 116 -6.00 4.78 -4.82
CA LEU A 116 -5.74 4.37 -3.43
C LEU A 116 -4.60 3.36 -3.36
N LEU A 117 -4.60 2.34 -4.22
CA LEU A 117 -3.54 1.33 -4.28
C LEU A 117 -2.17 1.96 -4.56
N ILE A 118 -2.07 2.76 -5.62
CA ILE A 118 -0.82 3.40 -6.03
C ILE A 118 -0.35 4.37 -4.95
N SER A 119 -1.23 5.20 -4.41
CA SER A 119 -0.86 6.17 -3.37
C SER A 119 -0.37 5.45 -2.11
N THR A 120 -1.10 4.43 -1.66
CA THR A 120 -0.73 3.61 -0.49
C THR A 120 0.64 2.98 -0.68
N TYR A 121 0.83 2.31 -1.81
CA TYR A 121 2.09 1.64 -2.13
C TYR A 121 3.25 2.63 -2.25
N PHE A 122 3.02 3.78 -2.89
CA PHE A 122 4.00 4.87 -2.99
C PHE A 122 4.42 5.39 -1.61
N TYR A 123 3.49 5.69 -0.72
CA TYR A 123 3.83 6.19 0.61
C TYR A 123 4.50 5.13 1.49
N LEU A 124 4.06 3.87 1.45
CA LEU A 124 4.70 2.78 2.17
C LEU A 124 6.14 2.56 1.70
N GLU A 125 6.38 2.51 0.39
CA GLU A 125 7.72 2.36 -0.17
C GLU A 125 8.63 3.54 0.20
N ASN A 126 8.08 4.76 0.20
CA ASN A 126 8.79 5.95 0.64
C ASN A 126 9.19 5.90 2.12
N LEU A 127 8.30 5.40 2.99
CA LEU A 127 8.60 5.23 4.41
C LEU A 127 9.62 4.10 4.63
N GLU A 128 9.46 2.96 3.94
CA GLU A 128 10.42 1.84 3.97
C GLU A 128 11.82 2.31 3.63
N TYR A 129 11.96 3.09 2.55
CA TYR A 129 13.25 3.61 2.12
C TYR A 129 13.90 4.49 3.20
N ARG A 130 13.13 5.33 3.88
CA ARG A 130 13.65 6.18 4.96
C ARG A 130 14.09 5.38 6.18
N PHE A 131 13.33 4.34 6.55
CA PHE A 131 13.77 3.38 7.57
C PHE A 131 15.05 2.66 7.15
N HIS A 132 15.15 2.25 5.89
CA HIS A 132 16.35 1.60 5.35
C HIS A 132 17.57 2.53 5.39
N THR A 133 17.41 3.78 4.99
CA THR A 133 18.47 4.79 5.03
C THR A 133 18.93 5.03 6.47
N LEU A 134 18.01 5.12 7.42
CA LEU A 134 18.33 5.27 8.84
C LEU A 134 19.03 4.04 9.42
N ASN A 135 18.63 2.83 9.01
CA ASN A 135 19.34 1.59 9.33
C ASN A 135 20.76 1.56 8.74
N GLY A 136 20.96 2.12 7.55
CA GLY A 136 22.28 2.26 6.94
C GLY A 136 23.21 3.16 7.74
N PHE A 137 22.71 4.26 8.31
CA PHE A 137 23.51 5.07 9.24
C PHE A 137 23.85 4.32 10.51
N TRP A 138 22.89 3.54 11.00
CA TRP A 138 23.13 2.71 12.16
C TRP A 138 24.24 1.69 11.92
N SER A 139 24.18 0.95 10.82
CA SER A 139 25.20 -0.07 10.51
C SER A 139 26.58 0.56 10.33
N GLN A 140 26.68 1.71 9.64
CA GLN A 140 27.94 2.44 9.48
C GLN A 140 28.52 2.92 10.82
N LEU A 141 27.66 3.39 11.74
CA LEU A 141 28.07 3.76 13.09
C LEU A 141 28.63 2.54 13.82
N GLN A 142 27.94 1.40 13.74
CA GLN A 142 28.34 0.17 14.40
C GLN A 142 29.66 -0.40 13.84
N ASP A 143 29.82 -0.45 12.52
CA ASP A 143 31.03 -0.93 11.87
C ASP A 143 32.25 -0.11 12.31
N ARG A 144 32.12 1.22 12.32
CA ARG A 144 33.18 2.15 12.77
C ARG A 144 33.52 2.02 14.26
N LEU A 145 32.59 1.57 15.09
CA LEU A 145 32.85 1.28 16.51
C LEU A 145 33.60 -0.06 16.69
N THR A 146 33.48 -0.99 15.75
CA THR A 146 34.06 -2.35 15.86
C THR A 146 35.36 -2.57 15.10
N THR A 147 35.66 -1.77 14.06
CA THR A 147 36.74 -2.06 13.09
C THR A 147 38.00 -1.20 13.22
N THR A 148 38.06 -0.22 14.13
CA THR A 148 39.25 0.63 14.30
C THR A 148 40.07 0.25 15.55
N PRO A 149 41.32 -0.19 15.41
CA PRO A 149 42.25 -0.22 16.54
C PRO A 149 42.73 1.21 16.81
N ILE A 150 42.16 1.88 17.81
CA ILE A 150 42.66 2.95 18.71
C ILE A 150 43.54 4.12 18.15
N VAL A 151 43.94 4.14 16.89
CA VAL A 151 44.96 5.07 16.38
C VAL A 151 44.29 6.09 15.44
N GLU A 152 44.10 7.28 16.00
CA GLU A 152 44.12 8.61 15.34
C GLU A 152 42.88 9.15 14.60
N THR A 153 41.75 8.44 14.56
CA THR A 153 40.45 9.05 14.13
C THR A 153 39.28 8.70 15.06
N SER A 154 39.55 8.52 16.35
CA SER A 154 38.51 8.15 17.31
C SER A 154 37.51 9.29 17.47
N TRP A 155 36.26 9.06 17.06
CA TRP A 155 35.16 9.92 17.48
C TRP A 155 35.15 9.99 19.00
N THR A 156 34.96 11.20 19.53
CA THR A 156 34.85 11.36 20.97
C THR A 156 33.60 10.63 21.47
N HIS A 157 33.61 10.20 22.73
CA HIS A 157 32.43 9.58 23.35
C HIS A 157 31.19 10.48 23.23
N ASP A 158 31.38 11.80 23.30
CA ASP A 158 30.34 12.81 23.13
C ASP A 158 29.79 12.85 21.71
N GLU A 159 30.64 12.77 20.69
CA GLU A 159 30.22 12.69 19.28
C GLU A 159 29.40 11.43 19.00
N ILE A 160 29.83 10.27 19.51
CA ILE A 160 29.10 9.00 19.37
C ILE A 160 27.73 9.12 20.03
N THR A 161 27.68 9.63 21.26
CA THR A 161 26.44 9.81 22.02
C THR A 161 25.49 10.76 21.28
N MET A 162 25.99 11.89 20.80
CA MET A 162 25.22 12.86 20.02
C MET A 162 24.62 12.23 18.76
N ARG A 163 25.39 11.44 18.00
CA ARG A 163 24.90 10.79 16.78
C ARG A 163 23.86 9.70 17.07
N VAL A 164 24.05 8.91 18.11
CA VAL A 164 23.07 7.91 18.56
C VAL A 164 21.74 8.59 18.90
N ASP A 165 21.79 9.72 19.62
CA ASP A 165 20.59 10.45 20.02
C ASP A 165 19.88 11.11 18.82
N VAL A 166 20.63 11.61 17.84
CA VAL A 166 20.08 12.08 16.57
C VAL A 166 19.37 10.94 15.83
N ILE A 167 19.99 9.77 15.70
CA ILE A 167 19.40 8.59 15.04
C ILE A 167 18.12 8.13 15.77
N ARG A 168 18.13 8.10 17.10
CA ARG A 168 16.95 7.79 17.93
C ARG A 168 15.81 8.77 17.69
N ARG A 169 16.12 10.08 17.65
CA ARG A 169 15.13 11.13 17.39
C ARG A 169 14.51 10.96 16.00
N LEU A 170 15.33 10.78 14.98
CA LEU A 170 14.87 10.55 13.60
C LEU A 170 14.00 9.28 13.49
N HIS A 171 14.34 8.22 14.22
CA HIS A 171 13.52 7.01 14.27
C HIS A 171 12.14 7.25 14.90
N ALA A 172 12.10 8.02 16.00
CA ALA A 172 10.85 8.38 16.65
C ALA A 172 9.97 9.21 15.70
N GLU A 173 10.56 10.17 14.98
CA GLU A 173 9.85 10.96 13.96
C GLU A 173 9.31 10.08 12.83
N LEU A 174 10.11 9.14 12.29
CA LEU A 174 9.63 8.19 11.27
C LEU A 174 8.50 7.29 11.78
N CYS A 175 8.58 6.85 13.03
CA CYS A 175 7.51 6.08 13.65
C CYS A 175 6.22 6.90 13.75
N GLU A 176 6.33 8.19 14.09
CA GLU A 176 5.17 9.09 14.12
C GLU A 176 4.61 9.35 12.72
N LEU A 177 5.46 9.50 11.70
CA LEU A 177 5.02 9.58 10.30
C LEU A 177 4.27 8.32 9.87
N LEU A 178 4.76 7.14 10.24
CA LEU A 178 4.07 5.87 9.97
C LEU A 178 2.71 5.80 10.68
N LYS A 179 2.60 6.33 11.90
CA LYS A 179 1.33 6.42 12.64
C LYS A 179 0.37 7.42 11.99
N ILE A 180 0.86 8.57 11.53
CA ILE A 180 0.08 9.56 10.76
C ILE A 180 -0.44 8.92 9.47
N PHE A 181 0.43 8.20 8.74
CA PHE A 181 0.03 7.43 7.56
C PHE A 181 -1.07 6.41 7.90
N SER A 182 -0.89 5.62 8.96
CA SER A 182 -1.89 4.64 9.38
C SER A 182 -3.21 5.29 9.79
N THR A 183 -3.18 6.52 10.32
CA THR A 183 -4.41 7.24 10.71
C THR A 183 -5.14 7.81 9.50
N GLY A 184 -4.40 8.34 8.53
CA GLY A 184 -4.98 8.85 7.27
C GLY A 184 -5.37 7.71 6.33
N PHE A 185 -4.41 6.95 5.82
CA PHE A 185 -4.67 5.89 4.85
C PHE A 185 -5.36 4.67 5.46
N GLY A 186 -5.17 4.37 6.74
CA GLY A 186 -5.75 3.16 7.36
C GLY A 186 -7.27 3.12 7.28
N GLN A 187 -7.96 4.24 7.49
CA GLN A 187 -9.43 4.28 7.37
C GLN A 187 -9.89 4.00 5.93
N MET A 188 -9.25 4.63 4.95
CA MET A 188 -9.54 4.39 3.53
C MET A 188 -9.24 2.95 3.13
N LEU A 189 -8.15 2.36 3.64
CA LEU A 189 -7.77 0.98 3.38
C LEU A 189 -8.73 -0.03 3.99
N VAL A 190 -9.24 0.23 5.19
CA VAL A 190 -10.26 -0.63 5.82
C VAL A 190 -11.53 -0.66 4.97
N ALA A 191 -12.03 0.51 4.55
CA ALA A 191 -13.18 0.59 3.65
C ALA A 191 -12.90 -0.15 2.34
N PHE A 192 -11.75 0.09 1.73
CA PHE A 192 -11.32 -0.58 0.49
C PHE A 192 -11.28 -2.10 0.62
N PHE A 193 -10.67 -2.64 1.68
CA PHE A 193 -10.62 -4.08 1.91
C PHE A 193 -12.01 -4.68 2.17
N LEU A 194 -12.87 -3.97 2.89
CA LEU A 194 -14.25 -4.40 3.11
C LEU A 194 -15.01 -4.51 1.79
N PHE A 195 -14.94 -3.49 0.93
CA PHE A 195 -15.61 -3.53 -0.37
C PHE A 195 -15.02 -4.59 -1.30
N ILE A 196 -13.69 -4.75 -1.32
CA ILE A 196 -13.07 -5.84 -2.08
C ILE A 196 -13.56 -7.20 -1.60
N TYR A 197 -13.60 -7.42 -0.29
CA TYR A 197 -14.08 -8.67 0.27
C TYR A 197 -15.51 -8.96 -0.17
N ILE A 198 -16.40 -7.97 -0.03
CA ILE A 198 -17.79 -8.08 -0.48
C ILE A 198 -17.85 -8.39 -1.98
N SER A 199 -17.08 -7.68 -2.82
CA SER A 199 -17.01 -7.92 -4.26
C SER A 199 -16.52 -9.33 -4.62
N ILE A 200 -15.52 -9.87 -3.91
CA ILE A 200 -15.02 -11.24 -4.10
C ILE A 200 -16.12 -12.25 -3.76
N VAL A 201 -16.81 -12.07 -2.62
CA VAL A 201 -17.91 -12.95 -2.19
C VAL A 201 -19.04 -12.94 -3.22
N PHE A 202 -19.49 -11.77 -3.67
CA PHE A 202 -20.50 -11.69 -4.73
C PHE A 202 -20.02 -12.35 -6.03
N SER A 203 -18.79 -12.08 -6.47
CA SER A 203 -18.26 -12.68 -7.70
C SER A 203 -18.20 -14.20 -7.62
N PHE A 204 -17.87 -14.73 -6.43
CA PHE A 204 -17.88 -16.18 -6.18
C PHE A 204 -19.29 -16.76 -6.26
N PHE A 205 -20.29 -16.13 -5.64
CA PHE A 205 -21.68 -16.55 -5.76
C PHE A 205 -22.19 -16.50 -7.21
N TYR A 206 -21.91 -15.42 -7.93
CA TYR A 206 -22.25 -15.32 -9.36
C TYR A 206 -21.56 -16.39 -10.19
N SER A 207 -20.31 -16.73 -9.88
CA SER A 207 -19.58 -17.79 -10.57
C SER A 207 -20.22 -19.16 -10.36
N ILE A 208 -20.73 -19.46 -9.16
CA ILE A 208 -21.46 -20.70 -8.88
C ILE A 208 -22.79 -20.72 -9.63
N GLU A 209 -23.59 -19.65 -9.54
CA GLU A 209 -24.89 -19.58 -10.22
C GLU A 209 -24.75 -19.70 -11.73
N LEU A 210 -23.80 -18.98 -12.33
CA LEU A 210 -23.48 -19.10 -13.75
C LEU A 210 -22.93 -20.48 -14.10
N GLY A 211 -22.07 -21.06 -13.26
CA GLY A 211 -21.54 -22.41 -13.44
C GLY A 211 -22.63 -23.48 -13.50
N ILE A 212 -23.67 -23.37 -12.65
CA ILE A 212 -24.84 -24.26 -12.66
C ILE A 212 -25.66 -24.07 -13.95
N ILE A 213 -25.77 -22.84 -14.45
CA ILE A 213 -26.51 -22.51 -15.68
C ILE A 213 -25.75 -22.98 -16.94
N ILE A 214 -24.42 -22.93 -16.95
CA ILE A 214 -23.54 -23.22 -18.10
C ILE A 214 -23.41 -24.74 -18.39
N VAL A 215 -23.88 -25.63 -17.51
CA VAL A 215 -23.96 -27.09 -17.75
C VAL A 215 -24.75 -27.45 -19.03
N LYS A 216 -25.41 -26.48 -19.70
CA LYS A 216 -26.20 -26.62 -20.93
C LYS A 216 -25.57 -26.14 -22.27
N ILE A 217 -24.24 -26.06 -22.42
CA ILE A 217 -23.45 -25.88 -23.68
C ILE A 217 -23.07 -24.41 -24.06
N ASP A 218 -21.79 -24.22 -24.46
CA ASP A 218 -21.21 -23.34 -25.51
C ASP A 218 -19.86 -22.69 -25.10
N VAL A 219 -18.92 -22.51 -26.04
CA VAL A 219 -17.57 -21.92 -25.86
C VAL A 219 -17.68 -20.51 -25.24
N THR A 220 -18.72 -19.78 -25.60
CA THR A 220 -19.02 -18.44 -25.09
C THR A 220 -19.23 -18.42 -23.57
N GLY A 221 -19.84 -19.47 -23.00
CA GLY A 221 -20.07 -19.59 -21.57
C GLY A 221 -18.77 -19.79 -20.79
N ILE A 222 -17.88 -20.65 -21.31
CA ILE A 222 -16.53 -20.87 -20.75
C ILE A 222 -15.72 -19.57 -20.77
N MET A 223 -15.77 -18.82 -21.88
CA MET A 223 -15.07 -17.54 -22.02
C MET A 223 -15.57 -16.51 -20.99
N MET A 224 -16.89 -16.42 -20.76
CA MET A 224 -17.45 -15.53 -19.73
C MET A 224 -17.00 -15.91 -18.32
N GLN A 225 -16.94 -17.21 -18.00
CA GLN A 225 -16.45 -17.68 -16.71
C GLN A 225 -14.97 -17.33 -16.49
N ILE A 226 -14.14 -17.52 -17.52
CA ILE A 226 -12.72 -17.11 -17.50
C ILE A 226 -12.59 -15.60 -17.25
N ILE A 227 -13.40 -14.78 -17.91
CA ILE A 227 -13.40 -13.32 -17.72
C ILE A 227 -13.75 -12.95 -16.27
N ILE A 228 -14.78 -13.55 -15.68
CA ILE A 228 -15.16 -13.29 -14.29
C ILE A 228 -14.00 -13.63 -13.34
N HIS A 229 -13.36 -14.79 -13.53
CA HIS A 229 -12.21 -15.18 -12.72
C HIS A 229 -11.01 -14.23 -12.89
N LEU A 230 -10.70 -13.82 -14.12
CA LEU A 230 -9.67 -12.81 -14.41
C LEU A 230 -9.98 -11.45 -13.78
N MET A 231 -11.26 -11.08 -13.63
CA MET A 231 -11.63 -9.85 -12.94
C MET A 231 -11.44 -9.97 -11.42
N THR A 232 -11.70 -11.15 -10.84
CA THR A 232 -11.52 -11.39 -9.40
C THR A 232 -10.07 -11.50 -8.97
N ILE A 233 -9.19 -12.09 -9.79
CA ILE A 233 -7.77 -12.26 -9.44
C ILE A 233 -7.07 -10.91 -9.21
N ARG A 234 -7.52 -9.86 -9.89
CA ARG A 234 -7.05 -8.48 -9.68
C ARG A 234 -7.12 -8.06 -8.21
N TYR A 235 -8.21 -8.38 -7.54
CA TYR A 235 -8.40 -8.02 -6.13
C TYR A 235 -7.38 -8.69 -5.23
N VAL A 236 -7.04 -9.96 -5.51
CA VAL A 236 -5.99 -10.69 -4.81
C VAL A 236 -4.64 -9.99 -4.99
N PHE A 237 -4.30 -9.61 -6.23
CA PHE A 237 -3.06 -8.86 -6.50
C PHE A 237 -3.01 -7.53 -5.76
N PHE A 238 -4.11 -6.78 -5.70
CA PHE A 238 -4.17 -5.50 -5.00
C PHE A 238 -3.97 -5.68 -3.49
N ILE A 239 -4.68 -6.63 -2.87
CA ILE A 239 -4.53 -6.93 -1.44
C ILE A 239 -3.10 -7.35 -1.13
N MET A 240 -2.57 -8.32 -1.88
CA MET A 240 -1.23 -8.84 -1.65
C MET A 240 -0.15 -7.76 -1.80
N SER A 241 -0.29 -6.87 -2.77
CA SER A 241 0.67 -5.76 -2.98
C SER A 241 0.76 -4.84 -1.75
N ILE A 242 -0.39 -4.50 -1.16
CA ILE A 242 -0.44 -3.65 0.05
C ILE A 242 0.12 -4.40 1.26
N ILE A 243 -0.26 -5.67 1.45
CA ILE A 243 0.24 -6.50 2.56
C ILE A 243 1.76 -6.64 2.50
N ILE A 244 2.30 -6.94 1.32
CA ILE A 244 3.75 -7.08 1.12
C ILE A 244 4.46 -5.75 1.43
N ALA A 245 3.97 -4.62 0.92
CA ALA A 245 4.55 -3.31 1.19
C ALA A 245 4.52 -2.97 2.70
N ALA A 246 3.39 -3.19 3.37
CA ALA A 246 3.25 -2.96 4.80
C ALA A 246 4.16 -3.88 5.63
N SER A 247 4.30 -5.15 5.24
CA SER A 247 5.21 -6.10 5.89
C SER A 247 6.66 -5.64 5.81
N ARG A 248 7.10 -5.19 4.62
CA ARG A 248 8.46 -4.69 4.42
C ARG A 248 8.78 -3.47 5.30
N VAL A 249 7.83 -2.53 5.42
CA VAL A 249 7.96 -1.39 6.34
C VAL A 249 8.07 -1.86 7.79
N LYS A 250 7.25 -2.83 8.21
CA LYS A 250 7.30 -3.40 9.55
C LYS A 250 8.64 -4.07 9.84
N ASP A 251 9.15 -4.86 8.90
CA ASP A 251 10.42 -5.58 9.05
C ASP A 251 11.60 -4.62 9.12
N THR A 252 11.63 -3.59 8.25
CA THR A 252 12.67 -2.55 8.29
C THR A 252 12.63 -1.72 9.56
N LYS A 253 11.44 -1.38 10.08
CA LYS A 253 11.28 -0.75 11.41
C LYS A 253 11.81 -1.64 12.53
N ASN A 254 11.46 -2.94 12.51
CA ASN A 254 11.86 -3.88 13.56
C ASN A 254 13.38 -4.08 13.61
N LYS A 255 14.05 -4.09 12.46
CA LYS A 255 15.52 -4.08 12.39
C LYS A 255 16.10 -2.90 13.16
N MET A 256 15.55 -1.69 12.98
CA MET A 256 16.02 -0.52 13.71
C MET A 256 15.80 -0.63 15.22
N ILE A 257 14.64 -1.12 15.65
CA ILE A 257 14.35 -1.33 17.06
C ILE A 257 15.35 -2.33 17.68
N SER A 258 15.71 -3.39 16.95
CA SER A 258 16.70 -4.36 17.41
C SER A 258 18.08 -3.71 17.63
N HIS A 259 18.51 -2.87 16.69
CA HIS A 259 19.73 -2.07 16.79
C HIS A 259 19.72 -1.13 17.99
N LEU A 260 18.63 -0.39 18.20
CA LEU A 260 18.48 0.52 19.34
C LEU A 260 18.51 -0.21 20.70
N ARG A 261 17.95 -1.42 20.77
CA ARG A 261 18.01 -2.27 21.97
C ARG A 261 19.42 -2.77 22.26
N LEU A 262 20.18 -3.14 21.23
CA LEU A 262 21.58 -3.58 21.40
C LEU A 262 22.44 -2.51 22.07
N ILE A 263 22.23 -1.22 21.78
CA ILE A 263 22.94 -0.11 22.45
C ILE A 263 22.63 -0.06 23.93
N ARG A 264 21.35 -0.19 24.31
CA ARG A 264 20.94 -0.12 25.72
C ARG A 264 21.62 -1.22 26.53
N ILE A 265 21.87 -2.37 25.90
CA ILE A 265 22.56 -3.51 26.51
C ILE A 265 24.09 -3.30 26.48
N SER A 266 24.65 -2.72 25.41
CA SER A 266 26.08 -2.47 25.32
C SER A 266 26.54 -1.34 26.24
N SER A 267 25.70 -0.32 26.45
CA SER A 267 25.92 0.83 27.34
C SER A 267 25.65 0.54 28.82
N LEU A 268 25.22 -0.67 29.19
CA LEU A 268 25.29 -1.09 30.60
C LEU A 268 26.77 -1.17 30.99
N SER A 269 27.15 -0.44 32.05
CA SER A 269 28.50 -0.48 32.61
C SER A 269 28.94 -1.93 32.84
N VAL A 270 30.23 -2.22 32.60
CA VAL A 270 30.80 -3.57 32.78
C VAL A 270 30.51 -4.12 34.19
N ASN A 271 30.43 -3.26 35.19
CA ASN A 271 30.04 -3.61 36.56
C ASN A 271 28.63 -4.22 36.67
N ASN A 272 27.67 -3.81 35.84
CA ASN A 272 26.33 -4.37 35.84
C ASN A 272 26.21 -5.64 34.96
N LYS A 273 27.15 -5.87 34.04
CA LYS A 273 27.23 -7.12 33.25
C LYS A 273 27.77 -8.29 34.07
N LEU A 274 28.63 -8.03 35.05
CA LEU A 274 29.15 -9.04 35.98
C LEU A 274 28.12 -9.49 37.04
N GLN A 275 27.05 -8.72 37.28
CA GLN A 275 26.01 -9.07 38.26
C GLN A 275 24.97 -10.09 37.77
N PHE A 276 24.94 -10.41 36.47
CA PHE A 276 24.07 -11.46 35.91
C PHE A 276 24.79 -12.81 35.71
N HIS A 277 26.07 -12.90 36.10
CA HIS A 277 26.89 -14.11 35.98
C HIS A 277 27.34 -14.71 37.33
N TYR A 278 26.75 -14.24 38.44
CA TYR A 278 26.83 -14.87 39.76
C TYR A 278 25.43 -15.20 40.28
#